data_AF-A0A931YK45-F1
#
_entry.id   AF-A0A931YK45-F1
#
_cell.length_a   1.000
_cell.length_b   1.000
_cell.length_c   1.000
_cell.angle_alpha   90.00
_cell.angle_beta   90.00
_cell.angle_gamma   90.00
#
_symmetry.space_group_name_H-M   'P 1'
#
loop_
_entity.id
_entity.type
_entity.pdbx_description
1 polymer ?
#
loop_
_entity_poly.entity_id
_entity_poly.type
_entity_poly.pdbx_seq_one_letter_code
_entity_poly.pdbx_strand_id
1 'polypeptide(L)' 'MLLRNAPASLECEVRQIVESGGAHALVILEVVEAECLERVRPLTIGESPWKYGG' A
#
# COMPACT_ATOMS: atom_id res chain seq x y z
N MET A 1 5.13 -2.60 -12.66
CA MET A 1 4.53 -3.94 -12.87
C MET A 1 3.29 -4.02 -12.00
N LEU A 2 2.11 -4.22 -12.59
CA LEU A 2 0.84 -4.35 -11.86
C LEU A 2 0.49 -5.82 -11.64
N LEU A 3 -0.04 -6.15 -10.45
CA LEU A 3 -0.54 -7.49 -10.15
C LEU A 3 -1.91 -7.67 -10.81
N ARG A 4 -1.97 -8.47 -11.88
CA ARG A 4 -3.19 -8.65 -12.70
C ARG A 4 -4.41 -9.16 -11.95
N ASN A 5 -4.21 -9.82 -10.81
CA ASN A 5 -5.28 -10.40 -9.98
C ASN A 5 -5.55 -9.59 -8.71
N ALA A 6 -4.92 -8.42 -8.54
CA ALA A 6 -5.26 -7.53 -7.44
C ALA A 6 -6.60 -6.82 -7.76
N PRO A 7 -7.54 -6.73 -6.81
CA PRO A 7 -8.85 -6.11 -7.06
C PRO A 7 -8.78 -4.58 -7.25
N ALA A 8 -7.69 -3.97 -6.81
CA ALA A 8 -7.41 -2.54 -6.96
C ALA A 8 -5.90 -2.27 -7.03
N SER A 9 -5.53 -1.17 -7.69
CA SER A 9 -4.16 -0.65 -7.75
C SER A 9 -4.14 0.87 -7.77
N LEU A 10 -3.03 1.44 -7.32
CA LEU A 10 -2.73 2.86 -7.34
C LEU A 10 -1.33 3.05 -7.94
N GLU A 11 -1.18 4.02 -8.83
CA GLU A 11 0.12 4.54 -9.23
C GLU A 11 0.33 5.90 -8.57
N CYS A 12 1.55 6.10 -8.04
CA CYS A 12 1.84 7.26 -7.23
C CYS A 12 3.20 7.87 -7.56
N GLU A 13 3.31 9.19 -7.37
CA GLU A 13 4.56 9.92 -7.33
C GLU A 13 5.01 10.14 -5.88
N VAL A 14 6.32 10.02 -5.62
CA VAL A 14 6.89 10.32 -4.31
C VAL A 14 6.89 11.84 -4.12
N ARG A 15 6.21 12.31 -3.07
CA ARG A 15 6.23 13.72 -2.67
C ARG A 15 7.25 14.00 -1.58
N GLN A 16 7.40 13.07 -0.65
CA GLN A 16 8.36 13.20 0.44
C GLN A 16 8.75 11.84 1.01
N ILE A 17 9.99 11.74 1.46
CA ILE A 17 10.49 10.63 2.29
C ILE A 17 10.93 11.25 3.61
N VAL A 18 10.35 10.80 4.72
CA VAL A 18 10.68 11.24 6.07
C VAL A 18 11.50 10.14 6.73
N GLU A 19 12.77 10.44 6.97
CA GLU A 19 13.67 9.60 7.77
C GLU A 19 13.66 10.10 9.22
N SER A 20 13.24 9.24 10.16
CA SER A 20 13.18 9.59 11.58
C SER A 20 14.24 8.88 12.41
N GLY A 21 15.34 8.44 11.79
CA GLY A 21 16.43 7.71 12.44
C GLY A 21 16.11 6.27 12.87
N GLY A 22 14.95 5.74 12.45
CA GLY A 22 14.55 4.35 12.68
C GLY A 22 14.94 3.41 11.53
N ALA A 23 14.58 2.12 11.66
CA ALA A 23 14.80 1.11 10.62
C ALA A 23 13.87 1.24 9.40
N HIS A 24 12.89 2.15 9.47
CA HIS A 24 11.89 2.39 8.42
C HIS A 24 11.83 3.88 8.08
N ALA A 25 11.54 4.19 6.83
CA ALA A 25 11.19 5.53 6.36
C ALA A 25 9.67 5.65 6.18
N LEU A 26 9.13 6.83 6.45
CA LEU A 26 7.74 7.16 6.12
C LEU A 26 7.70 7.83 4.75
N VAL A 27 6.97 7.24 3.82
CA VAL A 27 6.89 7.72 2.43
C VAL A 27 5.52 8.35 2.19
N ILE A 28 5.51 9.62 1.78
CA ILE A 28 4.31 10.37 1.41
C ILE A 28 4.21 10.36 -0.10
N LEU A 29 3.07 9.88 -0.59
CA LEU A 29 2.81 9.62 -2.01
C LEU A 29 1.60 10.43 -2.47
N GLU A 30 1.67 10.97 -3.69
CA GLU A 30 0.50 11.52 -4.39
C GLU A 30 0.00 10.49 -5.41
N VAL A 31 -1.29 10.18 -5.35
CA VAL A 31 -1.93 9.28 -6.32
C VAL A 31 -2.12 10.01 -7.65
N VAL A 32 -1.54 9.46 -8.72
CA VAL A 32 -1.67 10.01 -10.08
C VAL A 32 -2.59 9.15 -10.96
N GLU A 33 -2.72 7.86 -10.65
CA GLU A 33 -3.66 6.95 -11.32
C GLU A 33 -4.21 5.92 -10.32
N ALA A 34 -5.46 5.49 -10.53
CA ALA A 34 -6.13 4.53 -9.68
C ALA A 34 -7.06 3.63 -10.51
N GLU A 35 -7.02 2.33 -10.23
CA GLU A 35 -7.91 1.36 -10.85
C GLU A 35 -8.56 0.48 -9.79
N CYS A 36 -9.86 0.21 -9.96
CA CYS A 36 -10.61 -0.75 -9.16
C CYS A 36 -11.31 -1.71 -10.12
N LEU A 37 -10.73 -2.89 -10.29
CA LEU A 37 -11.21 -3.92 -11.20
C LEU A 37 -12.46 -4.62 -10.64
N GLU A 38 -12.49 -4.82 -9.32
CA GLU A 38 -13.58 -5.52 -8.64
C GLU A 38 -13.82 -4.94 -7.24
N ARG A 39 -15.10 -4.78 -6.87
CA ARG A 39 -15.47 -4.47 -5.48
C ARG A 39 -15.52 -5.74 -4.66
N VAL A 40 -14.46 -5.99 -3.91
CA VAL A 40 -14.35 -7.10 -2.96
C VAL A 40 -14.23 -6.60 -1.53
N ARG A 41 -14.45 -7.51 -0.57
CA ARG A 41 -14.04 -7.27 0.81
C ARG A 41 -12.52 -7.41 0.90
N PRO A 42 -11.77 -6.39 1.35
CA PRO A 42 -10.31 -6.46 1.42
C PRO A 42 -9.86 -7.47 2.50
N LEU A 43 -8.73 -8.13 2.26
CA LEU A 43 -8.05 -8.91 3.30
C LEU A 43 -7.45 -7.95 4.33
N THR A 44 -7.80 -8.12 5.60
CA THR A 44 -7.19 -7.38 6.70
C THR A 44 -6.09 -8.20 7.38
N ILE A 45 -5.05 -7.55 7.91
CA ILE A 45 -3.98 -8.25 8.66
C ILE A 45 -4.57 -9.02 9.86
N GLY A 46 -5.58 -8.46 10.53
CA GLY A 46 -6.24 -9.10 11.68
C GLY A 46 -7.02 -10.37 11.34
N GLU A 47 -7.42 -10.56 10.09
CA GLU A 47 -8.06 -11.78 9.60
C GLU A 47 -7.05 -12.82 9.07
N SER A 48 -5.77 -12.44 8.97
CA SER A 48 -4.68 -13.32 8.59
C SER A 48 -4.05 -14.00 9.83
N PRO A 49 -3.33 -15.12 9.68
CA PRO A 49 -2.58 -15.73 10.77
C PRO A 49 -1.30 -14.95 11.14
N TRP A 50 -1.03 -13.82 10.47
CA TRP A 50 0.24 -13.12 10.54
C TRP A 50 0.15 -11.82 11.34
N LYS A 51 1.32 -11.35 11.75
CA LYS A 51 1.52 -10.06 12.43
C LYS A 51 2.77 -9.41 11.87
N TYR A 52 2.79 -8.08 11.84
CA TYR A 52 3.97 -7.30 11.50
C TYR A 52 4.03 -6.08 12.42
N GLY A 53 5.11 -5.96 13.18
CA GLY A 53 5.25 -5.00 14.28
C GLY A 53 5.01 -5.61 15.66
N GLY A 54 5.46 -4.89 16.69
CA GLY A 54 5.60 -5.37 18.06
C GLY A 54 7.03 -5.18 18.55
#